data_AF-A0A9J7Z0Z0-F1
#
_entry.id   AF-A0A9J7Z0Z0-F1
#
_cell.length_a   1.000
_cell.length_b   1.000
_cell.length_c   1.000
_cell.angle_alpha   90.00
_cell.angle_beta   90.00
_cell.angle_gamma   90.00
#
_symmetry.space_group_name_H-M   'P 1'
#
loop_
_entity.id
_entity.type
_entity.pdbx_description
1 polymer ?
#
loop_
_entity_poly.entity_id
_entity_poly.type
_entity_poly.pdbx_seq_one_letter_code
_entity_poly.pdbx_strand_id
1 'polypeptide(L)'
;MLRAMVRMMTQEQCPHRNNVQSTEKPQVYKVGIYGWRKRCLYFFVLLLMILIVVNLALTIWILKVMNFTIDGMGHLRITEKGLKLEGDSEFLQPLYAKEIQSRPGSPLFLQSSKNVSVNILNEKKQLVSQLIAGSHGVHARGKMLEVKSSAGKLLFSADDHEVVVGAERLRVMGAEGAVFSNSVETPHVRAEPFKELRLESPTRSLYMEAPKGVKIEADAGDFQATCRSDLRLESKDGEISLDARKIKLLRLPEGKASPSGTRQTVFEVTVATRSSLYPSQRVTAVTRIQYVSSPDGGSAPRKDLYSPERQRRPGLEPQIQIPCKDFVSDDHRDKTTGNR
;
A
#
# COMPACT_ATOMS: atom_id res chain seq x y z
N MET A 1 26.62 -85.52 33.41
CA MET A 1 25.83 -86.77 33.59
C MET A 1 25.51 -86.95 35.07
N LEU A 2 24.24 -87.26 35.34
CA LEU A 2 23.59 -87.88 36.53
C LEU A 2 24.27 -87.76 37.91
N ARG A 3 23.64 -87.09 38.89
CA ARG A 3 22.61 -87.57 39.86
C ARG A 3 23.08 -88.62 40.89
N ALA A 4 23.18 -88.14 42.14
CA ALA A 4 22.56 -88.62 43.39
C ALA A 4 22.92 -90.00 44.00
N MET A 5 23.36 -89.98 45.27
CA MET A 5 23.09 -90.98 46.33
C MET A 5 23.60 -90.38 47.67
N VAL A 6 22.76 -89.94 48.63
CA VAL A 6 22.11 -90.69 49.74
C VAL A 6 23.10 -91.46 50.65
N ARG A 7 23.31 -91.03 51.91
CA ARG A 7 22.92 -91.73 53.16
C ARG A 7 23.50 -91.11 54.45
N MET A 8 22.71 -91.25 55.52
CA MET A 8 22.92 -90.94 56.95
C MET A 8 24.05 -91.73 57.64
N MET A 9 24.56 -91.18 58.75
CA MET A 9 24.95 -91.86 60.01
C MET A 9 25.03 -90.77 61.12
N THR A 10 24.08 -90.64 62.05
CA THR A 10 23.94 -91.28 63.39
C THR A 10 25.14 -91.08 64.33
N GLN A 11 24.90 -90.44 65.50
CA GLN A 11 25.21 -90.91 66.87
C GLN A 11 24.88 -89.77 67.88
N GLU A 12 23.71 -89.80 68.53
CA GLU A 12 23.47 -90.27 69.91
C GLU A 12 24.16 -89.45 71.02
N GLN A 13 23.37 -88.68 71.79
CA GLN A 13 23.26 -88.84 73.25
C GLN A 13 22.24 -87.86 73.87
N CYS A 14 21.26 -88.44 74.56
CA CYS A 14 20.25 -87.86 75.47
C CYS A 14 19.92 -88.97 76.49
N PRO A 15 19.14 -88.74 77.56
CA PRO A 15 19.00 -87.57 78.44
C PRO A 15 19.03 -87.98 79.94
N HIS A 16 18.98 -87.01 80.87
CA HIS A 16 18.35 -87.26 82.17
C HIS A 16 17.24 -86.24 82.41
N ARG A 17 16.12 -86.77 82.91
CA ARG A 17 14.74 -86.28 82.81
C ARG A 17 14.25 -85.76 84.17
N ASN A 18 13.62 -84.58 84.13
CA ASN A 18 12.42 -84.02 84.80
C ASN A 18 12.00 -84.63 86.17
N ASN A 19 11.49 -83.89 87.16
CA ASN A 19 10.39 -82.91 87.12
C ASN A 19 10.15 -82.33 88.55
N VAL A 20 9.54 -81.14 88.68
CA VAL A 20 8.43 -80.77 89.62
C VAL A 20 8.34 -79.23 89.79
N GLN A 21 7.37 -78.66 89.08
CA GLN A 21 6.38 -77.60 89.40
C GLN A 21 6.71 -76.31 90.20
N SER A 22 6.52 -75.20 89.46
CA SER A 22 5.58 -74.07 89.74
C SER A 22 6.10 -72.72 90.27
N THR A 23 5.80 -71.70 89.44
CA THR A 23 5.45 -70.29 89.76
C THR A 23 6.57 -69.24 89.88
N GLU A 24 6.92 -68.54 88.79
CA GLU A 24 6.86 -67.05 88.65
C GLU A 24 7.51 -66.53 87.35
N LYS A 25 6.71 -65.80 86.56
CA LYS A 25 7.00 -64.72 85.57
C LYS A 25 8.02 -64.95 84.42
N PRO A 26 7.64 -64.69 83.15
CA PRO A 26 8.58 -64.69 82.02
C PRO A 26 9.50 -63.46 82.10
N GLN A 27 10.76 -63.68 82.47
CA GLN A 27 11.81 -62.67 82.34
C GLN A 27 12.25 -62.62 80.87
N VAL A 28 11.52 -61.82 80.10
CA VAL A 28 11.97 -61.25 78.84
C VAL A 28 13.35 -60.65 79.07
N TYR A 29 14.36 -61.14 78.35
CA TYR A 29 15.69 -60.52 78.32
C TYR A 29 15.55 -59.09 77.80
N LYS A 30 15.34 -58.15 78.70
CA LYS A 30 15.46 -56.71 78.45
C LYS A 30 16.95 -56.43 78.23
N VAL A 31 17.37 -56.48 76.97
CA VAL A 31 18.57 -55.76 76.52
C VAL A 31 18.25 -54.26 76.59
N GLY A 32 18.20 -53.75 77.82
CA GLY A 32 17.94 -52.36 78.15
C GLY A 32 19.19 -51.52 77.96
N ILE A 33 19.53 -51.19 76.71
CA ILE A 33 20.43 -50.06 76.43
C ILE A 33 19.56 -48.80 76.43
N TYR A 34 19.19 -48.37 77.63
CA TYR A 34 18.39 -47.19 77.93
C TYR A 34 19.33 -45.98 78.11
N GLY A 35 19.93 -45.52 77.01
CA GLY A 35 20.86 -44.39 77.00
C GLY A 35 20.33 -43.19 76.23
N TRP A 36 20.56 -41.98 76.72
CA TRP A 36 20.26 -40.69 76.06
C TRP A 36 20.69 -40.63 74.59
N ARG A 37 21.74 -41.36 74.23
CA ARG A 37 22.26 -41.47 72.85
C ARG A 37 21.25 -42.10 71.87
N LYS A 38 20.46 -43.11 72.28
CA LYS A 38 19.41 -43.68 71.40
C LYS A 38 18.24 -42.71 71.22
N ARG A 39 17.85 -41.98 72.26
CA ARG A 39 16.82 -40.92 72.17
C ARG A 39 17.27 -39.78 71.25
N CYS A 40 18.55 -39.42 71.31
CA CYS A 40 19.14 -38.44 70.40
C CYS A 40 19.11 -38.94 68.94
N LEU A 41 19.37 -40.23 68.71
CA LEU A 41 19.29 -40.82 67.38
C LEU A 41 17.84 -40.87 66.86
N TYR A 42 16.86 -41.29 67.67
CA TYR A 42 15.44 -41.27 67.28
C TYR A 42 14.94 -39.84 67.03
N PHE A 43 15.37 -38.87 67.83
CA PHE A 43 15.06 -37.45 67.61
C PHE A 43 15.67 -36.95 66.29
N PHE A 44 16.92 -37.32 66.00
CA PHE A 44 17.58 -36.96 64.75
C PHE A 44 16.91 -37.60 63.53
N VAL A 45 16.54 -38.88 63.60
CA VAL A 45 15.79 -39.58 62.54
C VAL A 45 14.40 -38.99 62.36
N LEU A 46 13.70 -38.63 63.44
CA LEU A 46 12.42 -37.94 63.38
C LEU A 46 12.55 -36.56 62.72
N LEU A 47 13.57 -35.79 63.11
CA LEU A 47 13.86 -34.49 62.52
C LEU A 47 14.20 -34.62 61.04
N LEU A 48 14.97 -35.64 60.65
CA LEU A 48 15.26 -35.95 59.26
C LEU A 48 14.00 -36.33 58.48
N MET A 49 13.10 -37.14 59.06
CA MET A 49 11.81 -37.47 58.45
C MET A 49 10.93 -36.23 58.27
N ILE A 50 10.89 -35.34 59.26
CA ILE A 50 10.16 -34.07 59.15
C ILE A 50 10.75 -33.21 58.04
N LEU A 51 12.08 -33.08 57.95
CA LEU A 51 12.74 -32.36 56.86
C LEU A 51 12.39 -32.95 55.49
N ILE A 52 12.36 -34.28 55.36
CA ILE A 52 11.95 -34.95 54.11
C ILE A 52 10.49 -34.62 53.78
N VAL A 53 9.57 -34.70 54.75
CA VAL A 53 8.15 -34.39 54.52
C VAL A 53 7.95 -32.92 54.15
N VAL A 54 8.64 -32.00 54.82
CA VAL A 54 8.60 -30.56 54.50
C VAL A 54 9.17 -30.30 53.11
N ASN A 55 10.30 -30.90 52.76
CA ASN A 55 10.88 -30.78 51.42
C ASN A 55 9.96 -31.37 50.35
N LEU A 56 9.28 -32.48 50.63
CA LEU A 56 8.29 -33.08 49.72
C LEU A 56 7.05 -32.19 49.57
N ALA A 57 6.53 -31.64 50.67
CA ALA A 57 5.40 -30.71 50.62
C ALA A 57 5.76 -29.43 49.86
N LEU A 58 6.96 -28.90 50.07
CA LEU A 58 7.47 -27.71 49.40
C LEU A 58 7.67 -27.95 47.89
N THR A 59 8.19 -29.12 47.51
CA THR A 59 8.32 -29.50 46.09
C THR A 59 6.95 -29.67 45.42
N ILE A 60 5.99 -30.36 46.05
CA ILE A 60 4.61 -30.47 45.54
C ILE A 60 3.95 -29.09 45.42
N TRP A 61 4.17 -28.21 46.40
CA TRP A 61 3.63 -26.85 46.39
C TRP A 61 4.21 -26.01 45.25
N ILE A 62 5.54 -26.04 45.06
CA ILE A 62 6.20 -25.37 43.93
C ILE A 62 5.65 -25.90 42.60
N LEU A 63 5.52 -27.22 42.44
CA LEU A 63 4.96 -27.82 41.24
C LEU A 63 3.53 -27.33 40.96
N LYS A 64 2.70 -27.23 42.00
CA LYS A 64 1.34 -26.71 41.91
C LYS A 64 1.30 -25.22 41.56
N VAL A 65 2.08 -24.38 42.23
CA VAL A 65 2.11 -22.92 42.03
C VAL A 65 2.65 -22.56 40.65
N MET A 66 3.68 -23.27 40.19
CA MET A 66 4.23 -23.12 38.84
C MET A 66 3.31 -23.68 37.74
N ASN A 67 2.16 -24.24 38.11
CA ASN A 67 1.18 -24.85 37.21
C ASN A 67 1.83 -25.86 36.25
N PHE A 68 2.73 -26.70 36.79
CA PHE A 68 3.29 -27.82 36.06
C PHE A 68 2.23 -28.90 35.92
N THR A 69 1.65 -29.01 34.73
CA THR A 69 0.75 -30.09 34.36
C THR A 69 1.51 -31.13 33.55
N ILE A 70 0.94 -32.33 33.39
CA ILE A 70 1.50 -33.37 32.51
C ILE A 70 1.61 -32.86 31.05
N ASP A 71 0.79 -31.86 30.67
CA ASP A 71 0.77 -31.29 29.32
C ASP A 71 1.76 -30.13 29.11
N GLY A 72 2.38 -29.59 30.17
CA GLY A 72 3.34 -28.47 30.06
C GLY A 72 3.45 -27.55 31.27
N MET A 73 4.28 -26.51 31.11
CA MET A 73 4.52 -25.45 32.10
C MET A 73 3.62 -24.25 31.78
N GLY A 74 2.67 -23.93 32.67
CA GLY A 74 1.79 -22.77 32.50
C GLY A 74 0.95 -22.84 31.22
N HIS A 75 0.88 -21.73 30.48
CA HIS A 75 0.15 -21.64 29.21
C HIS A 75 0.86 -22.29 28.01
N LEU A 76 2.08 -22.79 28.20
CA LEU A 76 2.91 -23.33 27.13
C LEU A 76 2.90 -24.86 27.18
N ARG A 77 2.26 -25.45 26.16
CA ARG A 77 2.12 -26.90 25.98
C ARG A 77 3.07 -27.39 24.91
N ILE A 78 3.74 -28.51 25.17
CA ILE A 78 4.62 -29.15 24.18
C ILE A 78 3.79 -30.18 23.42
N THR A 79 3.66 -30.02 22.11
CA THR A 79 2.94 -30.94 21.24
C THR A 79 3.90 -31.53 20.20
N GLU A 80 3.51 -32.63 19.54
CA GLU A 80 4.32 -33.25 18.48
C GLU A 80 4.62 -32.29 17.31
N LYS A 81 3.76 -31.29 17.09
CA LYS A 81 3.92 -30.26 16.03
C LYS A 81 4.78 -29.07 16.46
N GLY A 82 5.12 -28.96 17.75
CA GLY A 82 5.89 -27.85 18.31
C GLY A 82 5.28 -27.29 19.60
N LEU A 83 5.63 -26.04 19.91
CA LEU A 83 5.16 -25.33 21.10
C LEU A 83 3.79 -24.70 20.84
N LYS A 84 2.81 -25.03 21.66
CA LYS A 84 1.47 -24.45 21.63
C LYS A 84 1.29 -23.53 22.83
N LEU A 85 1.04 -22.25 22.56
CA LEU A 85 0.74 -21.28 23.59
C LEU A 85 -0.78 -21.09 23.71
N GLU A 86 -1.33 -21.38 24.88
CA GLU A 86 -2.75 -21.26 25.23
C GLU A 86 -2.94 -20.18 26.31
N GLY A 87 -2.90 -18.92 25.90
CA GLY A 87 -3.05 -17.77 26.79
C GLY A 87 -2.07 -16.67 26.43
N ASP A 88 -1.97 -15.67 27.29
CA ASP A 88 -0.98 -14.60 27.16
C ASP A 88 0.35 -15.07 27.72
N SER A 89 1.46 -14.69 27.07
CA SER A 89 2.79 -14.96 27.59
C SER A 89 3.76 -13.88 27.18
N GLU A 90 4.67 -13.57 28.09
CA GLU A 90 5.70 -12.56 27.90
C GLU A 90 7.05 -13.23 27.62
N PHE A 91 7.72 -12.75 26.59
CA PHE A 91 9.06 -13.20 26.22
C PHE A 91 10.04 -12.05 26.48
N LEU A 92 10.99 -12.27 27.40
CA LEU A 92 12.03 -11.29 27.72
C LEU A 92 13.16 -11.26 26.68
N GLN A 93 13.29 -12.33 25.90
CA GLN A 93 14.31 -12.52 24.88
C GLN A 93 13.68 -12.73 23.50
N PRO A 94 14.43 -12.52 22.41
CA PRO A 94 13.94 -12.77 21.05
C PRO A 94 13.47 -14.21 20.87
N LEU A 95 12.27 -14.36 20.31
CA LEU A 95 11.72 -15.66 19.95
C LEU A 95 12.24 -16.07 18.57
N TYR A 96 12.92 -17.20 18.51
CA TYR A 96 13.35 -17.82 17.25
C TYR A 96 12.44 -19.00 16.95
N ALA A 97 11.71 -18.91 15.85
CA ALA A 97 10.83 -19.97 15.39
C ALA A 97 10.95 -20.11 13.88
N LYS A 98 10.80 -21.35 13.39
CA LYS A 98 10.68 -21.61 11.95
C LYS A 98 9.38 -21.02 11.41
N GLU A 99 8.33 -21.06 12.22
CA GLU A 99 7.00 -20.63 11.84
C GLU A 99 6.23 -20.20 13.09
N ILE A 100 5.44 -19.14 12.95
CA ILE A 100 4.54 -18.65 13.98
C ILE A 100 3.16 -18.53 13.33
N GLN A 101 2.20 -19.30 13.82
CA GLN A 101 0.83 -19.26 13.34
C GLN A 101 -0.14 -19.08 14.50
N SER A 102 -1.19 -18.28 14.26
CA SER A 102 -2.37 -18.27 15.11
C SER A 102 -3.31 -19.42 14.73
N ARG A 103 -4.31 -19.67 15.59
CA ARG A 103 -5.39 -20.59 15.26
C ARG A 103 -6.14 -20.09 14.01
N PRO A 104 -6.62 -21.00 13.13
CA PRO A 104 -7.41 -20.60 11.96
C PRO A 104 -8.57 -19.66 12.36
N GLY A 105 -8.69 -18.53 11.68
CA GLY A 105 -9.71 -17.52 11.95
C GLY A 105 -9.46 -16.63 13.19
N SER A 106 -8.35 -16.83 13.91
CA SER A 106 -7.95 -15.97 15.04
C SER A 106 -6.76 -15.08 14.64
N PRO A 107 -6.73 -13.80 15.04
CA PRO A 107 -5.57 -12.94 14.83
C PRO A 107 -4.39 -13.37 15.72
N LEU A 108 -3.17 -13.06 15.27
CA LEU A 108 -1.95 -13.15 16.07
C LEU A 108 -1.71 -11.80 16.76
N PHE A 109 -1.73 -11.76 18.08
CA PHE A 109 -1.44 -10.54 18.85
C PHE A 109 0.03 -10.54 19.26
N LEU A 110 0.74 -9.47 18.90
CA LEU A 110 2.10 -9.19 19.34
C LEU A 110 2.11 -7.81 20.00
N GLN A 111 2.36 -7.76 21.31
CA GLN A 111 2.37 -6.52 22.08
C GLN A 111 3.75 -6.28 22.67
N SER A 112 4.22 -5.03 22.58
CA SER A 112 5.49 -4.58 23.13
C SER A 112 5.31 -3.16 23.66
N SER A 113 6.01 -2.82 24.75
CA SER A 113 6.10 -1.44 25.24
C SER A 113 7.04 -0.57 24.39
N LYS A 114 7.79 -1.19 23.48
CA LYS A 114 8.70 -0.55 22.53
C LYS A 114 8.29 -0.92 21.10
N ASN A 115 9.25 -1.29 20.26
CA ASN A 115 9.00 -1.73 18.90
C ASN A 115 8.77 -3.24 18.86
N VAL A 116 7.97 -3.69 17.89
CA VAL A 116 7.85 -5.09 17.49
C VAL A 116 8.61 -5.26 16.18
N SER A 117 9.63 -6.12 16.16
CA SER A 117 10.42 -6.41 14.97
C SER A 117 10.31 -7.89 14.60
N VAL A 118 9.80 -8.18 13.41
CA VAL A 118 9.75 -9.51 12.83
C VAL A 118 10.83 -9.61 11.75
N ASN A 119 11.81 -10.48 11.97
CA ASN A 119 12.93 -10.69 11.05
C ASN A 119 12.85 -12.10 10.45
N ILE A 120 12.81 -12.19 9.13
CA ILE A 120 12.90 -13.45 8.40
C ILE A 120 14.33 -13.62 7.90
N LEU A 121 14.98 -14.70 8.34
CA LEU A 121 16.36 -15.03 7.99
C LEU A 121 16.38 -16.18 6.97
N ASN A 122 17.39 -16.22 6.10
CA ASN A 122 17.67 -17.37 5.25
C ASN A 122 18.44 -18.48 6.00
N GLU A 123 18.70 -19.60 5.32
CA GLU A 123 19.48 -20.73 5.87
C GLU A 123 20.89 -20.34 6.32
N LYS A 124 21.48 -19.31 5.71
CA LYS A 124 22.78 -18.74 6.07
C LYS A 124 22.69 -17.69 7.19
N LYS A 125 21.53 -17.56 7.87
CA LYS A 125 21.23 -16.56 8.91
C LYS A 125 21.34 -15.10 8.44
N GLN A 126 21.18 -14.84 7.16
CA GLN A 126 21.13 -13.48 6.61
C GLN A 126 19.69 -12.98 6.55
N LEU A 127 19.49 -11.69 6.82
CA LEU A 127 18.18 -11.05 6.78
C LEU A 127 17.62 -11.00 5.35
N VAL A 128 16.43 -11.57 5.16
CA VAL A 128 15.70 -11.59 3.88
C VAL A 128 14.60 -10.54 3.90
N SER A 129 13.78 -10.54 4.96
CA SER A 129 12.68 -9.60 5.12
C SER A 129 12.59 -9.15 6.57
N GLN A 130 12.14 -7.92 6.78
CA GLN A 130 12.00 -7.30 8.07
C GLN A 130 10.73 -6.45 8.10
N LEU A 131 9.95 -6.61 9.16
CA LEU A 131 8.81 -5.76 9.48
C LEU A 131 9.04 -5.19 10.88
N ILE A 132 9.10 -3.87 10.99
CA ILE A 132 9.24 -3.16 12.26
C ILE A 132 8.03 -2.26 12.45
N ALA A 133 7.29 -2.49 13.52
CA ALA A 133 6.21 -1.61 13.97
C ALA A 133 6.65 -0.89 15.25
N GLY A 134 6.55 0.44 15.27
CA GLY A 134 6.91 1.26 16.42
C GLY A 134 6.04 2.52 16.52
N SER A 135 6.36 3.40 17.47
CA SER A 135 5.59 4.62 17.73
C SER A 135 5.56 5.62 16.57
N HIS A 136 6.56 5.56 15.67
CA HIS A 136 6.68 6.46 14.52
C HIS A 136 6.06 5.91 13.24
N GLY A 137 5.65 4.64 13.23
CA GLY A 137 5.07 4.00 12.05
C GLY A 137 5.51 2.55 11.85
N VAL A 138 5.25 2.06 10.63
CA VAL A 138 5.54 0.69 10.20
C VAL A 138 6.54 0.73 9.05
N HIS A 139 7.68 0.06 9.24
CA HIS A 139 8.76 -0.03 8.27
C HIS A 139 8.84 -1.48 7.78
N ALA A 140 8.70 -1.68 6.47
CA ALA A 140 8.84 -2.97 5.83
C ALA A 140 10.05 -2.95 4.89
N ARG A 141 10.89 -3.98 4.99
CA ARG A 141 12.02 -4.22 4.08
C ARG A 141 11.91 -5.65 3.56
N GLY A 142 11.93 -5.80 2.25
CA GLY A 142 11.83 -7.10 1.60
C GLY A 142 11.70 -6.92 0.08
N LYS A 143 11.55 -8.03 -0.63
CA LYS A 143 11.38 -8.01 -2.10
C LYS A 143 9.99 -7.55 -2.55
N MET A 144 8.98 -7.76 -1.71
CA MET A 144 7.59 -7.45 -2.02
C MET A 144 6.82 -7.16 -0.73
N LEU A 145 5.99 -6.12 -0.76
CA LEU A 145 4.99 -5.84 0.26
C LEU A 145 3.61 -5.80 -0.41
N GLU A 146 2.67 -6.59 0.10
CA GLU A 146 1.31 -6.64 -0.41
C GLU A 146 0.31 -6.36 0.71
N VAL A 147 -0.61 -5.43 0.47
CA VAL A 147 -1.69 -5.06 1.39
C VAL A 147 -3.01 -5.38 0.72
N LYS A 148 -3.76 -6.31 1.32
CA LYS A 148 -5.09 -6.74 0.85
C LYS A 148 -6.18 -6.30 1.81
N SER A 149 -7.37 -6.05 1.25
CA SER A 149 -8.61 -5.93 2.01
C SER A 149 -8.97 -7.26 2.67
N SER A 150 -9.87 -7.24 3.67
CA SER A 150 -10.43 -8.45 4.28
C SER A 150 -11.13 -9.38 3.28
N ALA A 151 -11.61 -8.83 2.16
CA ALA A 151 -12.18 -9.60 1.05
C ALA A 151 -11.14 -10.15 0.05
N GLY A 152 -9.84 -9.93 0.29
CA GLY A 152 -8.74 -10.39 -0.58
C GLY A 152 -8.39 -9.46 -1.75
N LYS A 153 -9.13 -8.35 -1.96
CA LYS A 153 -8.81 -7.34 -2.98
C LYS A 153 -7.47 -6.67 -2.70
N LEU A 154 -6.58 -6.59 -3.68
CA LEU A 154 -5.32 -5.86 -3.59
C LEU A 154 -5.58 -4.36 -3.42
N LEU A 155 -5.03 -3.75 -2.36
CA LEU A 155 -5.12 -2.32 -2.10
C LEU A 155 -3.82 -1.59 -2.44
N PHE A 156 -2.68 -2.20 -2.10
CA PHE A 156 -1.36 -1.66 -2.34
C PHE A 156 -0.36 -2.80 -2.53
N SER A 157 0.49 -2.73 -3.54
CA SER A 157 1.66 -3.60 -3.72
C SER A 157 2.89 -2.76 -4.03
N ALA A 158 4.05 -3.15 -3.53
CA ALA A 158 5.32 -2.56 -3.92
C ALA A 158 6.39 -3.65 -4.01
N ASP A 159 7.12 -3.65 -5.13
CA ASP A 159 8.31 -4.46 -5.35
C ASP A 159 9.43 -3.65 -6.03
N ASP A 160 10.50 -4.31 -6.49
CA ASP A 160 11.65 -3.66 -7.13
C ASP A 160 11.35 -3.05 -8.52
N HIS A 161 10.22 -3.39 -9.15
CA HIS A 161 9.85 -2.98 -10.50
C HIS A 161 8.72 -1.96 -10.50
N GLU A 162 7.69 -2.16 -9.69
CA GLU A 162 6.51 -1.31 -9.69
C GLU A 162 5.84 -1.15 -8.32
N VAL A 163 5.04 -0.08 -8.22
CA VAL A 163 4.14 0.17 -7.10
C VAL A 163 2.72 0.23 -7.66
N VAL A 164 1.87 -0.67 -7.19
CA VAL A 164 0.48 -0.80 -7.65
C VAL A 164 -0.46 -0.30 -6.55
N VAL A 165 -1.31 0.67 -6.88
CA VAL A 165 -2.38 1.15 -6.00
C VAL A 165 -3.73 0.62 -6.53
N GLY A 166 -4.26 -0.41 -5.89
CA GLY A 166 -5.52 -1.07 -6.27
C GLY A 166 -6.78 -0.46 -5.63
N ALA A 167 -6.62 0.60 -4.83
CA ALA A 167 -7.72 1.36 -4.25
C ALA A 167 -8.47 2.17 -5.33
N GLU A 168 -9.79 2.27 -5.21
CA GLU A 168 -10.63 3.01 -6.17
C GLU A 168 -10.38 4.51 -6.15
N ARG A 169 -9.90 5.04 -5.02
CA ARG A 169 -9.60 6.46 -4.84
C ARG A 169 -8.30 6.61 -4.08
N LEU A 170 -7.33 7.27 -4.70
CA LEU A 170 -6.11 7.74 -4.07
C LEU A 170 -6.25 9.23 -3.77
N ARG A 171 -6.15 9.63 -2.50
CA ARG A 171 -6.14 11.02 -2.06
C ARG A 171 -4.77 11.39 -1.53
N VAL A 172 -4.15 12.42 -2.09
CA VAL A 172 -2.85 12.93 -1.63
C VAL A 172 -3.11 14.18 -0.79
N MET A 173 -2.95 14.08 0.54
CA MET A 173 -3.23 15.16 1.50
C MET A 173 -2.00 15.98 1.89
N GLY A 174 -0.91 15.92 1.11
CA GLY A 174 0.27 16.74 1.36
C GLY A 174 -0.04 18.23 1.09
N ALA A 175 0.52 19.13 1.92
CA ALA A 175 0.36 20.57 1.73
C ALA A 175 0.84 21.05 0.33
N GLU A 176 1.87 20.39 -0.20
CA GLU A 176 2.43 20.62 -1.55
C GLU A 176 1.84 19.67 -2.61
N GLY A 177 0.83 18.87 -2.27
CA GLY A 177 0.23 17.89 -3.17
C GLY A 177 1.19 16.75 -3.55
N ALA A 178 1.17 16.38 -4.83
CA ALA A 178 2.05 15.36 -5.41
C ALA A 178 2.97 15.99 -6.45
N VAL A 179 4.27 15.67 -6.37
CA VAL A 179 5.27 16.08 -7.36
C VAL A 179 5.61 14.89 -8.23
N PHE A 180 5.45 15.04 -9.54
CA PHE A 180 5.81 14.03 -10.53
C PHE A 180 7.06 14.51 -11.28
N SER A 181 8.14 13.73 -11.21
CA SER A 181 9.41 14.07 -11.88
C SER A 181 9.37 13.88 -13.40
N ASN A 182 8.50 12.98 -13.86
CA ASN A 182 8.32 12.61 -15.26
C ASN A 182 6.88 12.93 -15.70
N SER A 183 6.40 12.24 -16.74
CA SER A 183 5.05 12.37 -17.26
C SER A 183 4.03 11.63 -16.40
N VAL A 184 2.83 12.20 -16.32
CA VAL A 184 1.63 11.53 -15.80
C VAL A 184 0.70 11.25 -16.96
N GLU A 185 0.37 9.99 -17.18
CA GLU A 185 -0.63 9.59 -18.17
C GLU A 185 -1.97 9.38 -17.47
N THR A 186 -3.01 10.06 -17.96
CA THR A 186 -4.37 9.91 -17.45
C THR A 186 -5.37 10.16 -18.57
N PRO A 187 -6.46 9.38 -18.65
CA PRO A 187 -7.50 9.59 -19.67
C PRO A 187 -8.30 10.88 -19.43
N HIS A 188 -8.34 11.39 -18.20
CA HIS A 188 -9.12 12.56 -17.86
C HIS A 188 -8.51 13.35 -16.70
N VAL A 189 -8.54 14.68 -16.82
CA VAL A 189 -8.14 15.61 -15.76
C VAL A 189 -9.32 16.53 -15.47
N ARG A 190 -9.74 16.59 -14.21
CA ARG A 190 -10.89 17.39 -13.78
C ARG A 190 -10.65 17.96 -12.38
N ALA A 191 -11.10 19.19 -12.16
CA ALA A 191 -11.17 19.76 -10.81
C ALA A 191 -12.35 19.20 -10.00
N GLU A 192 -12.30 19.40 -8.68
CA GLU A 192 -13.44 19.12 -7.81
C GLU A 192 -14.65 20.02 -8.16
N PRO A 193 -15.89 19.58 -7.89
CA PRO A 193 -17.06 20.43 -8.07
C PRO A 193 -16.89 21.77 -7.36
N PHE A 194 -17.26 22.86 -8.05
CA PHE A 194 -17.15 24.24 -7.57
C PHE A 194 -15.70 24.74 -7.33
N LYS A 195 -14.68 24.00 -7.78
CA LYS A 195 -13.30 24.47 -7.83
C LYS A 195 -12.83 24.62 -9.27
N GLU A 196 -11.93 25.57 -9.50
CA GLU A 196 -11.32 25.76 -10.82
C GLU A 196 -10.23 24.71 -11.09
N LEU A 197 -10.09 24.30 -12.35
CA LEU A 197 -8.92 23.56 -12.82
C LEU A 197 -7.87 24.56 -13.30
N ARG A 198 -6.82 24.76 -12.52
CA ARG A 198 -5.72 25.67 -12.85
C ARG A 198 -4.52 24.88 -13.36
N LEU A 199 -4.13 25.15 -14.61
CA LEU A 199 -2.88 24.68 -15.19
C LEU A 199 -1.95 25.89 -15.29
N GLU A 200 -0.80 25.87 -14.61
CA GLU A 200 0.10 27.01 -14.57
C GLU A 200 1.57 26.61 -14.67
N SER A 201 2.37 27.53 -15.23
CA SER A 201 3.83 27.44 -15.28
C SER A 201 4.42 28.77 -14.81
N PRO A 202 4.75 28.92 -13.51
CA PRO A 202 5.20 30.20 -12.96
C PRO A 202 6.55 30.68 -13.49
N THR A 203 7.42 29.74 -13.87
CA THR A 203 8.83 30.02 -14.20
C THR A 203 9.14 29.94 -15.69
N ARG A 204 8.30 29.26 -16.47
CA ARG A 204 8.56 28.94 -17.88
C ARG A 204 7.27 29.09 -18.69
N SER A 205 6.98 28.10 -19.51
CA SER A 205 5.85 28.04 -20.42
C SER A 205 4.96 26.86 -20.08
N LEU A 206 3.69 26.98 -20.44
CA LEU A 206 2.72 25.90 -20.46
C LEU A 206 2.44 25.57 -21.92
N TYR A 207 2.60 24.30 -22.30
CA TYR A 207 2.33 23.82 -23.65
C TYR A 207 1.14 22.88 -23.64
N MET A 208 0.28 23.00 -24.64
CA MET A 208 -0.84 22.10 -24.88
C MET A 208 -0.80 21.70 -26.35
N GLU A 209 -0.48 20.44 -26.62
CA GLU A 209 -0.31 19.90 -27.97
C GLU A 209 -1.07 18.58 -28.08
N ALA A 210 -1.72 18.35 -29.22
CA ALA A 210 -2.46 17.13 -29.48
C ALA A 210 -2.36 16.76 -30.97
N PRO A 211 -2.08 15.48 -31.32
CA PRO A 211 -1.96 15.05 -32.71
C PRO A 211 -3.23 15.26 -33.54
N LYS A 212 -4.41 15.15 -32.91
CA LYS A 212 -5.72 15.36 -33.56
C LYS A 212 -6.23 16.81 -33.42
N GLY A 213 -5.41 17.72 -32.88
CA GLY A 213 -5.79 19.08 -32.56
C GLY A 213 -6.31 19.24 -31.13
N VAL A 214 -6.29 20.49 -30.66
CA VAL A 214 -6.76 20.90 -29.33
C VAL A 214 -8.06 21.66 -29.51
N LYS A 215 -9.12 21.20 -28.84
CA LYS A 215 -10.42 21.87 -28.81
C LYS A 215 -10.62 22.51 -27.45
N ILE A 216 -10.77 23.83 -27.42
CA ILE A 216 -11.05 24.59 -26.20
C ILE A 216 -12.48 25.11 -26.31
N GLU A 217 -13.36 24.65 -25.42
CA GLU A 217 -14.77 25.03 -25.40
C GLU A 217 -15.18 25.49 -24.00
N ALA A 218 -16.04 26.51 -23.97
CA ALA A 218 -16.69 26.99 -22.76
C ALA A 218 -18.20 26.86 -22.96
N ASP A 219 -18.78 25.73 -22.55
CA ASP A 219 -20.23 25.46 -22.67
C ASP A 219 -21.07 26.48 -21.88
N ALA A 220 -20.52 26.92 -20.75
CA ALA A 220 -21.08 27.96 -19.90
C ALA A 220 -19.96 28.91 -19.48
N GLY A 221 -20.18 30.21 -19.71
CA GLY A 221 -19.21 31.27 -19.38
C GLY A 221 -18.47 31.81 -20.60
N ASP A 222 -17.43 32.59 -20.34
CA ASP A 222 -16.65 33.28 -21.35
C ASP A 222 -15.30 32.60 -21.56
N PHE A 223 -14.83 32.57 -22.81
CA PHE A 223 -13.44 32.28 -23.13
C PHE A 223 -12.65 33.59 -23.20
N GLN A 224 -11.67 33.75 -22.33
CA GLN A 224 -10.81 34.93 -22.29
C GLN A 224 -9.34 34.55 -22.49
N ALA A 225 -8.73 35.09 -23.54
CA ALA A 225 -7.29 35.01 -23.77
C ALA A 225 -6.66 36.40 -23.59
N THR A 226 -5.66 36.51 -22.72
CA THR A 226 -4.92 37.75 -22.49
C THR A 226 -3.43 37.49 -22.56
N CYS A 227 -2.67 38.46 -23.08
CA CYS A 227 -1.22 38.41 -23.17
C CYS A 227 -0.64 39.76 -22.74
N ARG A 228 0.55 39.74 -22.11
CA ARG A 228 1.27 40.97 -21.77
C ARG A 228 2.02 41.55 -22.96
N SER A 229 2.62 40.67 -23.76
CA SER A 229 3.38 41.03 -24.95
C SER A 229 2.51 40.76 -26.18
N ASP A 230 2.76 39.66 -26.90
CA ASP A 230 2.11 39.38 -28.16
C ASP A 230 1.18 38.17 -28.06
N LEU A 231 0.01 38.25 -28.72
CA LEU A 231 -0.86 37.12 -28.99
C LEU A 231 -0.76 36.79 -30.47
N ARG A 232 -0.13 35.65 -30.80
CA ARG A 232 0.02 35.16 -32.17
C ARG A 232 -1.01 34.07 -32.43
N LEU A 233 -1.96 34.34 -33.34
CA LEU A 233 -2.83 33.34 -33.94
C LEU A 233 -2.28 33.00 -35.32
N GLU A 234 -1.91 31.75 -35.53
CA GLU A 234 -1.28 31.30 -36.77
C GLU A 234 -1.85 29.95 -37.20
N SER A 235 -2.21 29.86 -38.47
CA SER A 235 -2.54 28.60 -39.14
C SER A 235 -1.44 28.30 -40.15
N LYS A 236 -0.74 27.17 -40.00
CA LYS A 236 0.29 26.71 -40.96
C LYS A 236 -0.34 26.12 -42.22
N ASP A 237 -1.48 25.47 -42.06
CA ASP A 237 -2.24 24.81 -43.12
C ASP A 237 -3.73 24.96 -42.81
N GLY A 238 -4.44 25.73 -43.63
CA GLY A 238 -5.83 26.11 -43.41
C GLY A 238 -6.03 27.61 -43.13
N GLU A 239 -7.22 27.96 -42.64
CA GLU A 239 -7.62 29.35 -42.39
C GLU A 239 -7.85 29.66 -40.91
N ILE A 240 -7.74 30.94 -40.55
CA ILE A 240 -8.18 31.44 -39.24
C ILE A 240 -9.56 32.05 -39.45
N SER A 241 -10.59 31.39 -38.91
CA SER A 241 -11.98 31.87 -38.95
C SER A 241 -12.36 32.46 -37.60
N LEU A 242 -12.85 33.70 -37.63
CA LEU A 242 -13.43 34.38 -36.47
C LEU A 242 -14.91 34.60 -36.77
N ASP A 243 -15.77 33.78 -36.16
CA ASP A 243 -17.22 33.89 -36.29
C ASP A 243 -17.81 34.39 -34.98
N ALA A 244 -18.36 35.60 -35.00
CA ALA A 244 -19.03 36.20 -33.86
C ALA A 244 -20.02 37.26 -34.32
N ARG A 245 -21.05 37.52 -33.50
CA ARG A 245 -22.02 38.62 -33.74
C ARG A 245 -21.35 39.99 -33.86
N LYS A 246 -20.22 40.18 -33.17
CA LYS A 246 -19.47 41.44 -33.17
C LYS A 246 -17.99 41.18 -32.97
N ILE A 247 -17.19 41.51 -33.97
CA ILE A 247 -15.73 41.44 -33.92
C ILE A 247 -15.20 42.87 -33.84
N LYS A 248 -14.36 43.15 -32.85
CA LYS A 248 -13.72 44.46 -32.65
C LYS A 248 -12.21 44.30 -32.70
N LEU A 249 -11.59 44.89 -33.71
CA LEU A 249 -10.14 45.06 -33.79
C LEU A 249 -9.83 46.52 -33.45
N LEU A 250 -9.34 46.77 -32.24
CA LEU A 250 -9.09 48.11 -31.74
C LEU A 250 -7.69 48.56 -32.12
N ARG A 251 -7.52 49.87 -32.40
CA ARG A 251 -6.22 50.50 -32.65
C ARG A 251 -5.43 49.86 -33.81
N LEU A 252 -6.13 49.45 -34.86
CA LEU A 252 -5.45 49.08 -36.11
C LEU A 252 -4.74 50.34 -36.67
N PRO A 253 -3.44 50.27 -36.98
CA PRO A 253 -2.74 51.39 -37.60
C PRO A 253 -3.31 51.65 -39.00
N GLU A 254 -3.58 52.92 -39.31
CA GLU A 254 -4.04 53.33 -40.63
C GLU A 254 -2.85 53.31 -41.61
N GLY A 255 -2.94 52.46 -42.63
CA GLY A 255 -1.94 52.41 -43.69
C GLY A 255 -2.04 53.63 -44.60
N LYS A 256 -0.96 54.42 -44.71
CA LYS A 256 -0.86 55.48 -45.72
C LYS A 256 -0.03 54.97 -46.90
N ALA A 257 -0.59 55.06 -48.11
CA ALA A 257 0.13 54.69 -49.33
C ALA A 257 1.34 55.62 -49.51
N SER A 258 2.55 55.08 -49.36
CA SER A 258 3.79 55.79 -49.68
C SER A 258 4.17 55.51 -51.14
N PRO A 259 4.33 56.53 -52.00
CA PRO A 259 4.77 56.35 -53.38
C PRO A 259 6.26 55.98 -53.48
N SER A 260 7.03 56.05 -52.38
CA SER A 260 8.44 55.72 -52.35
C SER A 260 8.75 54.70 -51.25
N GLY A 261 9.33 53.55 -51.64
CA GLY A 261 10.14 52.73 -50.75
C GLY A 261 9.69 51.27 -50.57
N THR A 262 10.58 50.36 -51.00
CA THR A 262 10.77 48.95 -50.58
C THR A 262 9.57 48.01 -50.55
N ARG A 263 9.66 46.93 -51.35
CA ARG A 263 8.78 45.76 -51.34
C ARG A 263 8.67 45.14 -49.94
N GLN A 264 7.70 45.59 -49.14
CA GLN A 264 7.21 44.85 -47.97
C GLN A 264 5.83 44.29 -48.32
N THR A 265 5.62 42.99 -48.11
CA THR A 265 4.30 42.35 -48.21
C THR A 265 3.46 42.75 -47.01
N VAL A 266 2.76 43.88 -47.13
CA VAL A 266 1.76 44.34 -46.17
C VAL A 266 0.39 43.93 -46.69
N PHE A 267 -0.43 43.30 -45.84
CA PHE A 267 -1.80 42.95 -46.16
C PHE A 267 -2.74 43.98 -45.54
N GLU A 268 -3.63 44.55 -46.35
CA GLU A 268 -4.61 45.53 -45.92
C GLU A 268 -5.92 44.84 -45.56
N VAL A 269 -6.53 45.26 -44.44
CA VAL A 269 -7.86 44.78 -44.03
C VAL A 269 -8.91 45.73 -44.60
N THR A 270 -9.52 45.36 -45.72
CA THR A 270 -10.60 46.17 -46.33
C THR A 270 -11.95 45.78 -45.76
N VAL A 271 -12.66 46.73 -45.14
CA VAL A 271 -14.03 46.53 -44.65
C VAL A 271 -15.00 46.87 -45.79
N ALA A 272 -15.56 45.86 -46.44
CA ALA A 272 -16.59 46.05 -47.46
C ALA A 272 -17.99 46.02 -46.84
N THR A 273 -18.61 47.18 -46.65
CA THR A 273 -20.06 47.27 -46.43
C THR A 273 -20.77 46.94 -47.74
N ARG A 274 -21.53 45.84 -47.80
CA ARG A 274 -22.24 45.43 -49.02
C ARG A 274 -23.29 46.49 -49.43
N SER A 275 -22.96 47.29 -50.43
CA SER A 275 -23.93 47.88 -51.37
C SER A 275 -23.28 48.00 -52.77
N SER A 276 -23.51 46.97 -53.59
CA SER A 276 -23.48 46.92 -55.06
C SER A 276 -22.38 47.64 -55.89
N LEU A 277 -21.64 46.82 -56.66
CA LEU A 277 -21.07 47.00 -58.02
C LEU A 277 -20.18 48.23 -58.37
N TYR A 278 -18.91 48.00 -58.75
CA TYR A 278 -18.25 48.40 -60.04
C TYR A 278 -16.76 47.93 -60.07
N PRO A 279 -16.13 47.78 -61.26
CA PRO A 279 -14.87 47.07 -61.45
C PRO A 279 -13.64 47.97 -61.21
N SER A 280 -12.62 47.44 -60.55
CA SER A 280 -11.29 48.06 -60.48
C SER A 280 -10.22 47.00 -60.70
N GLN A 281 -9.28 47.30 -61.60
CA GLN A 281 -8.10 46.48 -61.87
C GLN A 281 -7.12 46.52 -60.69
N ARG A 282 -6.43 45.39 -60.52
CA ARG A 282 -5.15 45.12 -59.82
C ARG A 282 -5.17 44.73 -58.33
N VAL A 283 -4.41 43.64 -58.12
CA VAL A 283 -3.95 42.97 -56.90
C VAL A 283 -5.01 42.21 -56.09
N THR A 284 -5.15 40.93 -56.44
CA THR A 284 -5.80 39.92 -55.62
C THR A 284 -4.88 39.53 -54.45
N ALA A 285 -5.23 39.97 -53.25
CA ALA A 285 -4.99 39.22 -52.02
C ALA A 285 -6.27 39.35 -51.18
N VAL A 286 -7.24 38.50 -51.50
CA VAL A 286 -8.52 38.45 -50.81
C VAL A 286 -8.34 37.57 -49.57
N THR A 287 -8.18 38.16 -48.38
CA THR A 287 -8.65 37.51 -47.15
C THR A 287 -10.08 37.99 -46.95
N ARG A 288 -11.04 37.17 -47.39
CA ARG A 288 -12.46 37.51 -47.41
C ARG A 288 -13.01 37.57 -45.98
N ILE A 289 -12.96 38.74 -45.34
CA ILE A 289 -13.79 38.99 -44.16
C ILE A 289 -15.21 39.27 -44.65
N GLN A 290 -16.06 38.24 -44.67
CA GLN A 290 -17.48 38.39 -44.92
C GLN A 290 -18.17 38.89 -43.65
N TYR A 291 -18.41 40.20 -43.57
CA TYR A 291 -19.39 40.77 -42.65
C TYR A 291 -20.80 40.56 -43.22
N VAL A 292 -21.65 39.79 -42.56
CA VAL A 292 -23.10 39.79 -42.81
C VAL A 292 -23.75 40.69 -41.76
N SER A 293 -23.94 41.97 -42.09
CA SER A 293 -24.79 42.86 -41.30
C SER A 293 -26.26 42.59 -41.64
N SER A 294 -27.03 42.08 -40.67
CA SER A 294 -28.50 42.04 -40.75
C SER A 294 -29.04 43.43 -40.38
N PRO A 295 -29.90 44.08 -41.19
CA PRO A 295 -30.56 45.32 -40.79
C PRO A 295 -31.86 45.00 -40.04
N ASP A 296 -31.93 45.41 -38.77
CA ASP A 296 -33.20 45.48 -38.02
C ASP A 296 -33.89 46.83 -38.29
N GLY A 297 -35.22 46.78 -38.46
CA GLY A 297 -36.12 47.91 -38.16
C GLY A 297 -36.94 48.47 -39.34
N GLY A 298 -38.02 47.79 -39.72
CA GLY A 298 -39.06 48.32 -40.60
C GLY A 298 -40.39 47.60 -40.41
N SER A 299 -41.41 48.33 -40.00
CA SER A 299 -42.74 47.87 -39.56
C SER A 299 -43.69 47.38 -40.68
N ALA A 300 -44.25 46.18 -40.47
CA ALA A 300 -45.56 45.62 -40.87
C ALA A 300 -45.86 45.28 -42.37
N PRO A 301 -46.84 44.40 -42.69
CA PRO A 301 -47.66 43.51 -41.84
C PRO A 301 -47.54 42.00 -42.17
N ARG A 302 -48.06 41.21 -41.22
CA ARG A 302 -48.36 39.77 -41.24
C ARG A 302 -48.82 39.24 -42.61
N LYS A 303 -48.19 38.15 -43.08
CA LYS A 303 -48.83 37.09 -43.86
C LYS A 303 -48.37 35.74 -43.34
N ASP A 304 -49.31 35.02 -42.78
CA ASP A 304 -49.19 33.62 -42.37
C ASP A 304 -48.96 32.75 -43.61
N LEU A 305 -47.95 31.87 -43.58
CA LEU A 305 -48.01 30.59 -44.30
C LEU A 305 -46.96 29.59 -43.78
N TYR A 306 -47.45 28.65 -42.96
CA TYR A 306 -47.17 27.21 -42.95
C TYR A 306 -45.70 26.71 -42.91
N SER A 307 -45.33 26.15 -41.75
CA SER A 307 -44.31 25.10 -41.60
C SER A 307 -44.71 23.81 -42.33
N PRO A 308 -43.73 22.93 -42.60
CA PRO A 308 -43.83 21.65 -41.89
C PRO A 308 -42.52 21.21 -41.25
N GLU A 309 -42.69 20.62 -40.08
CA GLU A 309 -41.72 19.90 -39.28
C GLU A 309 -41.12 18.70 -40.04
N ARG A 310 -39.84 18.40 -39.78
CA ARG A 310 -39.34 17.02 -39.81
C ARG A 310 -38.34 16.77 -38.67
N GLN A 311 -38.93 16.32 -37.57
CA GLN A 311 -38.53 15.16 -36.75
C GLN A 311 -37.04 14.78 -36.68
N ARG A 312 -36.48 14.99 -35.48
CA ARG A 312 -35.38 14.21 -34.92
C ARG A 312 -35.79 12.73 -34.80
N ARG A 313 -34.85 11.82 -35.07
CA ARG A 313 -34.67 10.59 -34.28
C ARG A 313 -33.21 10.43 -33.87
N PRO A 314 -32.95 9.89 -32.66
CA PRO A 314 -31.62 9.70 -32.09
C PRO A 314 -31.06 8.31 -32.42
N GLY A 315 -29.73 8.18 -32.38
CA GLY A 315 -29.03 6.90 -32.24
C GLY A 315 -28.34 6.42 -33.51
N LEU A 316 -27.04 6.70 -33.62
CA LEU A 316 -26.01 5.71 -33.95
C LEU A 316 -24.63 6.37 -33.77
N GLU A 317 -23.89 5.92 -32.77
CA GLU A 317 -22.49 6.29 -32.53
C GLU A 317 -21.61 5.28 -33.29
N PRO A 318 -20.73 5.71 -34.22
CA PRO A 318 -19.73 4.81 -34.75
C PRO A 318 -18.43 4.96 -33.95
N GLN A 319 -18.19 3.96 -33.10
CA GLN A 319 -16.86 3.57 -32.65
C GLN A 319 -15.98 3.28 -33.87
N ILE A 320 -14.89 4.04 -34.03
CA ILE A 320 -13.83 3.71 -34.99
C ILE A 320 -12.51 3.59 -34.22
N GLN A 321 -12.14 2.32 -34.01
CA GLN A 321 -10.80 1.85 -33.67
C GLN A 321 -9.94 1.78 -34.95
N ILE A 322 -8.66 1.41 -34.84
CA ILE A 322 -7.64 1.01 -35.89
C ILE A 322 -6.42 2.00 -35.90
N PRO A 323 -5.15 1.53 -36.06
CA PRO A 323 -4.27 0.92 -35.06
C PRO A 323 -2.92 1.70 -34.89
N CYS A 324 -2.10 1.32 -33.91
CA CYS A 324 -0.73 1.83 -33.79
C CYS A 324 0.15 1.39 -34.98
N LYS A 325 0.96 2.33 -35.49
CA LYS A 325 2.18 2.02 -36.24
C LYS A 325 3.29 2.97 -35.80
N ASP A 326 4.45 2.35 -35.58
CA ASP A 326 5.63 2.83 -34.87
C ASP A 326 6.25 4.10 -35.48
N PHE A 327 6.84 4.94 -34.63
CA PHE A 327 7.89 5.87 -35.05
C PHE A 327 9.07 5.84 -34.09
N VAL A 328 10.21 5.47 -34.66
CA VAL A 328 11.56 5.47 -34.11
C VAL A 328 12.06 6.91 -34.02
N SER A 329 12.59 7.32 -32.86
CA SER A 329 13.35 8.57 -32.70
C SER A 329 14.82 8.33 -33.04
N ASP A 330 15.32 9.01 -34.07
CA ASP A 330 16.75 9.17 -34.32
C ASP A 330 17.29 10.36 -33.51
N ASP A 331 18.22 10.08 -32.59
CA ASP A 331 18.98 11.04 -31.80
C ASP A 331 20.31 11.33 -32.51
N HIS A 332 20.48 12.55 -33.05
CA HIS A 332 21.72 13.00 -33.65
C HIS A 332 22.59 13.69 -32.59
N ARG A 333 23.59 12.96 -32.06
CA ARG A 333 24.68 13.54 -31.26
C ARG A 333 25.82 14.01 -32.13
N ASP A 334 26.05 15.31 -32.08
CA ASP A 334 27.22 15.99 -32.61
C ASP A 334 28.44 15.71 -31.70
N LYS A 335 29.49 15.10 -32.27
CA LYS A 335 30.80 14.93 -31.60
C LYS A 335 31.74 16.03 -32.08
N THR A 336 32.04 16.99 -31.21
CA THR A 336 33.16 17.91 -31.39
C THR A 336 34.46 17.30 -30.85
N THR A 337 35.44 17.28 -31.74
CA THR A 337 36.83 16.86 -31.59
C THR A 337 37.62 17.85 -30.73
N GLY A 338 38.42 17.32 -29.80
CA GLY A 338 39.42 18.08 -29.04
C GLY A 338 40.72 17.28 -28.92
N ASN A 339 41.69 17.61 -29.78
CA ASN A 339 43.09 17.21 -29.67
C ASN A 339 43.78 18.07 -28.61
N ARG A 340 44.24 17.48 -27.50
CA ARG A 340 45.66 17.41 -27.10
C ARG A 340 45.82 16.63 -25.80
#